data_AF-A0A942QGU8-F1
#
_entry.id   AF-A0A942QGU8-F1
#
_cell.length_a   1.000
_cell.length_b   1.000
_cell.length_c   1.000
_cell.angle_alpha   90.00
_cell.angle_beta   90.00
_cell.angle_gamma   90.00
#
_symmetry.space_group_name_H-M   'P 1'
#
loop_
_entity.id
_entity.type
_entity.pdbx_description
1 polymer ?
#
loop_
_entity_poly.entity_id
_entity_poly.type
_entity_poly.pdbx_seq_one_letter_code
_entity_poly.pdbx_strand_id
1 'polypeptide(L)' 'MQNLKLQLEYKPTQLILPVNLEHKIDENDPVISFKEVVGGLKLSQFIQSSTKGRNEYNPEMMIHVILFGFMENIRS' A
#
# COMPACT_ATOMS: atom_id res chain seq x y z
N MET A 1 -27.97 41.99 -12.67
CA MET A 1 -27.00 41.04 -13.28
C MET A 1 -26.80 39.88 -12.32
N GLN A 2 -27.32 38.69 -12.64
CA GLN A 2 -27.20 37.51 -11.78
C GLN A 2 -25.84 36.84 -12.02
N ASN A 3 -25.07 36.70 -10.94
CA ASN A 3 -23.78 36.01 -10.93
C ASN A 3 -24.01 34.50 -11.12
N LEU A 4 -23.77 33.99 -12.34
CA LEU A 4 -23.70 32.55 -12.58
C LEU A 4 -22.38 32.02 -11.98
N LYS A 5 -22.41 31.59 -10.72
CA LYS A 5 -21.37 30.71 -10.19
C LYS A 5 -21.50 29.38 -10.92
N LEU A 6 -20.59 29.10 -11.85
CA LEU A 6 -20.40 27.76 -12.39
C LEU A 6 -19.95 26.85 -11.24
N GLN A 7 -20.91 26.21 -10.59
CA GLN A 7 -20.68 25.15 -9.61
C GLN A 7 -20.12 23.96 -10.39
N LEU A 8 -18.79 23.89 -10.51
CA LEU A 8 -18.12 22.67 -10.98
C LEU A 8 -18.47 21.56 -9.97
N GLU A 9 -19.34 20.63 -10.37
CA GLU A 9 -19.59 19.38 -9.64
C GLU A 9 -18.26 18.60 -9.58
N TYR A 10 -17.46 18.86 -8.54
CA TYR A 10 -16.25 18.10 -8.30
C TYR A 10 -16.62 16.73 -7.74
N LYS A 11 -16.61 15.71 -8.62
CA LYS A 11 -16.69 14.30 -8.25
C LYS A 11 -15.28 13.70 -8.29
N PRO A 12 -14.59 13.55 -7.14
CA PRO A 12 -13.28 12.92 -7.13
C PRO A 12 -13.42 11.49 -7.60
N THR A 13 -12.79 11.16 -8.73
CA THR A 13 -12.68 9.79 -9.21
C THR A 13 -11.37 9.22 -8.70
N GLN A 14 -11.43 8.14 -7.92
CA GLN A 14 -10.22 7.45 -7.49
C GLN A 14 -9.59 6.78 -8.71
N LEU A 15 -8.41 7.26 -9.09
CA LEU A 15 -7.61 6.64 -10.13
C LEU A 15 -6.96 5.37 -9.58
N ILE A 16 -6.97 4.30 -10.38
CA ILE A 16 -6.21 3.08 -10.11
C ILE A 16 -4.90 3.25 -10.86
N LEU A 17 -3.76 3.09 -10.16
CA LEU A 17 -2.47 3.05 -10.85
C LEU A 17 -2.47 1.87 -11.82
N PRO A 18 -2.16 2.08 -13.11
CA PRO A 18 -2.03 0.98 -14.05
C PRO A 18 -0.86 0.11 -13.60
N VAL A 19 -1.16 -1.12 -13.17
CA VAL A 19 -0.14 -2.10 -12.82
C VAL A 19 0.37 -2.71 -14.12
N ASN A 20 1.66 -2.58 -14.41
CA ASN A 20 2.26 -3.26 -15.55
C ASN A 20 2.39 -4.76 -15.23
N LEU A 21 1.42 -5.55 -15.71
CA LEU A 21 1.37 -7.01 -15.50
C LEU A 21 2.40 -7.78 -16.35
N GLU A 22 3.01 -7.14 -17.34
CA GLU A 22 4.08 -7.74 -18.16
C GLU A 22 5.41 -7.76 -17.40
N HIS A 23 5.58 -6.84 -16.44
CA HIS A 23 6.76 -6.79 -15.61
C HIS A 23 6.71 -7.88 -14.54
N LYS A 24 7.52 -8.92 -14.74
CA LYS A 24 7.75 -9.97 -13.75
C LYS A 24 8.96 -9.61 -12.89
N ILE A 25 8.82 -9.85 -11.60
CA ILE A 25 9.91 -9.77 -10.63
C ILE A 25 10.86 -10.95 -10.87
N ASP A 26 12.17 -10.70 -10.83
CA ASP A 26 13.18 -11.75 -10.98
C ASP A 26 13.08 -12.76 -9.82
N GLU A 27 13.37 -14.03 -10.09
CA GLU A 27 13.33 -15.08 -9.05
C GLU A 27 14.37 -14.82 -7.94
N ASN A 28 15.47 -14.14 -8.26
CA ASN A 28 16.53 -13.78 -7.32
C ASN A 28 16.36 -12.37 -6.73
N ASP A 29 15.22 -11.72 -6.98
CA ASP A 29 14.96 -10.39 -6.44
C ASP A 29 14.89 -10.44 -4.90
N PRO A 30 15.49 -9.46 -4.18
CA PRO A 30 15.44 -9.40 -2.73
C PRO A 30 14.01 -9.43 -2.17
N VAL A 31 13.01 -8.92 -2.92
CA VAL A 31 11.60 -8.92 -2.47
C VAL A 31 11.02 -10.33 -2.44
N ILE A 32 11.48 -11.25 -3.30
CA ILE A 32 11.05 -12.66 -3.31
C ILE A 32 11.60 -13.36 -2.06
N SER A 33 12.92 -13.25 -1.84
CA SER A 33 13.57 -13.81 -0.65
C SER A 33 12.99 -13.25 0.65
N PHE A 34 12.74 -11.94 0.71
CA PHE A 34 12.09 -11.28 1.83
C PHE A 34 10.69 -11.86 2.08
N LYS A 35 9.88 -12.01 1.04
CA LYS A 35 8.50 -12.52 1.15
C LYS A 35 8.48 -13.97 1.65
N GLU A 36 9.40 -14.81 1.21
CA GLU A 36 9.51 -16.20 1.70
C GLU A 36 9.83 -16.26 3.19
N VAL A 37 10.80 -15.45 3.64
CA VAL A 37 11.22 -15.43 5.05
C VAL A 37 10.16 -14.80 5.94
N VAL A 38 9.67 -13.61 5.58
CA VAL A 38 8.76 -12.81 6.41
C VAL A 38 7.33 -13.32 6.33
N GLY A 39 6.90 -13.84 5.17
CA GLY A 39 5.57 -14.44 5.00
C GLY A 39 5.33 -15.69 5.85
N GLY A 40 6.39 -16.36 6.31
CA GLY A 40 6.30 -17.47 7.28
C GLY A 40 6.08 -17.02 8.73
N LEU A 41 6.22 -15.73 9.03
CA LEU A 41 6.11 -15.19 10.38
C LEU A 41 4.65 -14.87 10.73
N LYS A 42 4.25 -15.17 11.97
CA LYS A 42 2.93 -14.77 12.50
C LYS A 42 2.94 -13.30 12.92
N LEU A 43 3.00 -12.37 11.97
CA LEU A 43 3.06 -10.93 12.25
C LEU A 43 1.75 -10.35 12.81
N SER A 44 0.63 -11.00 12.54
CA SER A 44 -0.68 -10.61 13.04
C SER A 44 -0.76 -10.47 14.56
N GLN A 45 0.06 -11.21 15.32
CA GLN A 45 0.11 -11.11 16.78
C GLN A 45 0.67 -9.77 17.30
N PHE A 46 1.37 -9.02 16.44
CA PHE A 46 1.93 -7.71 16.78
C PHE A 46 1.08 -6.55 16.26
N ILE A 47 -0.01 -6.84 15.55
CA ILE A 47 -0.91 -5.83 14.98
C ILE A 47 -2.07 -5.58 15.94
N GLN A 48 -2.25 -4.32 16.33
CA GLN A 48 -3.45 -3.88 17.02
C GLN A 48 -4.41 -3.28 15.99
N SER A 49 -5.54 -3.93 15.75
CA SER A 49 -6.57 -3.42 14.84
C SER A 49 -7.31 -2.24 15.49
N SER A 50 -7.39 -1.12 14.77
CA SER A 50 -8.20 0.04 15.15
C SER A 50 -9.51 0.01 14.34
N THR A 51 -10.66 0.14 14.98
CA THR A 51 -11.94 0.23 14.26
C THR A 51 -12.20 1.68 13.84
N LYS A 52 -11.41 2.22 12.91
CA LYS A 52 -11.74 3.52 12.29
C LYS A 52 -12.66 3.29 11.09
N GLY A 53 -13.65 4.18 10.92
CA GLY A 53 -14.69 4.05 9.89
C GLY A 53 -14.24 4.27 8.44
N ARG A 54 -12.93 4.24 8.15
CA ARG A 54 -12.40 4.26 6.78
C ARG A 54 -11.81 2.88 6.49
N ASN A 55 -11.85 2.45 5.23
CA ASN A 55 -11.12 1.25 4.80
C ASN A 55 -9.62 1.47 5.12
N GLU A 56 -9.15 0.86 6.20
CA GLU A 56 -7.74 0.92 6.59
C GLU A 56 -6.89 0.17 5.56
N TYR A 57 -5.64 0.59 5.40
CA TYR A 57 -4.63 -0.21 4.72
C TYR A 57 -4.56 -1.59 5.39
N ASN A 58 -4.18 -2.64 4.64
CA ASN A 58 -3.94 -3.94 5.26
C ASN A 58 -2.73 -3.78 6.22
N PRO A 59 -2.91 -3.93 7.54
CA PRO A 59 -1.87 -3.64 8.51
C PRO A 59 -0.69 -4.62 8.43
N GLU A 60 -0.94 -5.85 7.97
CA GLU A 60 0.11 -6.86 7.75
C GLU A 60 0.97 -6.51 6.54
N MET A 61 0.33 -6.09 5.44
CA MET A 61 1.06 -5.57 4.28
C MET A 61 1.88 -4.32 4.61
N MET A 62 1.36 -3.45 5.48
CA MET A 62 2.09 -2.27 5.95
C MET A 62 3.38 -2.66 6.68
N ILE A 63 3.32 -3.66 7.57
CA ILE A 63 4.50 -4.16 8.27
C ILE A 63 5.51 -4.76 7.28
N HIS A 64 5.06 -5.54 6.29
CA HIS A 64 5.96 -6.05 5.25
C HIS A 64 6.71 -4.93 4.53
N VAL A 65 6.01 -3.86 4.12
CA VAL A 65 6.62 -2.72 3.43
C VAL A 65 7.64 -2.01 4.34
N ILE A 66 7.30 -1.79 5.61
CA ILE A 66 8.21 -1.15 6.57
C ILE A 66 9.47 -2.00 6.78
N LEU A 67 9.32 -3.29 7.05
CA LEU A 67 10.45 -4.21 7.26
C LEU A 67 11.33 -4.33 6.03
N PHE A 68 10.74 -4.36 4.84
CA PHE A 68 11.48 -4.36 3.59
C PHE A 68 12.28 -3.06 3.40
N GLY A 69 11.69 -1.91 3.69
CA GLY A 69 12.41 -0.62 3.66
C GLY A 69 13.59 -0.58 4.63
N PHE A 70 13.45 -1.18 5.82
CA PHE A 70 14.55 -1.36 6.76
C PHE A 70 15.66 -2.27 6.21
N MET A 71 15.29 -3.38 5.55
CA MET A 71 16.24 -4.29 4.91
C MET A 71 17.05 -3.60 3.80
N GLU A 72 16.38 -2.82 2.94
CA GLU A 72 17.01 -2.10 1.84
C GLU A 72 17.78 -0.84 2.29
N ASN A 73 17.77 -0.52 3.59
CA ASN A 73 18.32 0.72 4.16
C ASN A 73 17.76 2.00 3.48
N ILE A 74 16.57 1.91 2.88
CA ILE A 74 15.81 3.03 2.35
C ILE A 74 15.00 3.57 3.52
N ARG A 75 15.56 4.54 4.23
CA ARG A 75 14.89 5.18 5.38
C ARG A 75 13.92 6.24 4.87
N SER A 76 12.67 6.17 5.35
CA SER A 76 11.70 7.26 5.23
C SER A 76 12.01 8.40 6.19
#